data_AF-I2CPQ2-F1
#
_entry.id   AF-I2CPQ2-F1
#
_cell.length_a   1.000
_cell.length_b   1.000
_cell.length_c   1.000
_cell.angle_alpha   90.00
_cell.angle_beta   90.00
_cell.angle_gamma   90.00
#
_symmetry.space_group_name_H-M   'P 1'
#
loop_
_entity.id
_entity.type
_entity.pdbx_description
1 polymer ?
#
loop_
_entity_poly.entity_id
_entity_poly.type
_entity_poly.pdbx_seq_one_letter_code
_entity_poly.pdbx_strand_id
1 'polypeptide(L)'
;WALKKFITLAQGDFVTCLLDAVGPELSKSADQLYRHDLTGKLEAALRTSNAQYEDTDILNRVGVRLLPASGGEEGWEVFVLDYHVHAPVSAVVHRKALETYARIFQLLFRVKRVEWALGTSWKEHMMVGQLPRRGGGGREDESRMACILQRCNLTRREMVHFVANLSSFMWFEVLEASWTQLEADIGAASDLDAVIAAHDAYLLRVTQTSFLSPDKAPFLTALQDVLSSILGFCALHADLCREVLRAKELDRASEKAVG
;
A
#
# COMPACT_ATOMS: atom_id res chain seq x y z
N TRP A 1 5.42 -9.80 -18.05
CA TRP A 1 5.82 -8.39 -17.88
C TRP A 1 4.69 -7.52 -17.31
N ALA A 2 3.58 -7.27 -18.02
CA ALA A 2 2.51 -6.39 -17.52
C ALA A 2 1.90 -6.81 -16.16
N LEU A 3 1.58 -8.10 -15.98
CA LEU A 3 1.07 -8.63 -14.71
C LEU A 3 2.06 -8.41 -13.55
N LYS A 4 3.36 -8.66 -13.77
CA LYS A 4 4.42 -8.32 -12.80
C LYS A 4 4.45 -6.82 -12.50
N LYS A 5 4.35 -5.96 -13.53
CA LYS A 5 4.41 -4.50 -13.34
C LYS A 5 3.27 -3.96 -12.46
N PHE A 6 2.03 -4.33 -12.78
CA PHE A 6 0.84 -3.74 -12.17
C PHE A 6 0.28 -4.53 -10.99
N ILE A 7 0.15 -5.85 -11.10
CA ILE A 7 -0.48 -6.67 -10.05
C ILE A 7 0.46 -6.90 -8.87
N THR A 8 1.77 -7.06 -9.12
CA THR A 8 2.74 -7.19 -8.02
C THR A 8 3.30 -5.84 -7.55
N LEU A 9 2.69 -4.73 -7.98
CA LEU A 9 3.03 -3.37 -7.53
C LEU A 9 4.51 -2.97 -7.76
N ALA A 10 5.12 -3.47 -8.83
CA ALA A 10 6.53 -3.26 -9.14
C ALA A 10 6.86 -1.82 -9.59
N GLN A 11 5.92 -1.15 -10.25
CA GLN A 11 6.10 0.25 -10.68
C GLN A 11 5.86 1.21 -9.51
N GLY A 12 6.92 1.48 -8.75
CA GLY A 12 6.83 2.25 -7.50
C GLY A 12 6.25 3.67 -7.65
N ASP A 13 6.51 4.35 -8.77
CA ASP A 13 5.97 5.68 -9.05
C ASP A 13 4.45 5.65 -9.30
N PHE A 14 3.99 4.71 -10.13
CA PHE A 14 2.57 4.45 -10.35
C PHE A 14 1.84 4.13 -9.04
N VAL A 15 2.41 3.25 -8.23
CA VAL A 15 1.80 2.84 -6.95
C VAL A 15 1.68 4.03 -5.99
N THR A 16 2.67 4.91 -5.97
CA THR A 16 2.62 6.14 -5.16
C THR A 16 1.52 7.07 -5.63
N CYS A 17 1.45 7.37 -6.94
CA CYS A 17 0.37 8.18 -7.51
C CYS A 17 -1.01 7.57 -7.28
N LEU A 18 -1.11 6.24 -7.39
CA LEU A 18 -2.36 5.51 -7.15
C LEU A 18 -2.79 5.69 -5.69
N LEU A 19 -1.92 5.41 -4.73
CA LEU A 19 -2.23 5.53 -3.30
C LEU A 19 -2.62 6.96 -2.89
N ASP A 20 -1.95 7.97 -3.44
CA ASP A 20 -2.33 9.38 -3.23
C ASP A 20 -3.72 9.70 -3.79
N ALA A 21 -4.08 9.11 -4.96
CA ALA A 21 -5.35 9.35 -5.61
C ALA A 21 -6.51 8.60 -4.96
N VAL A 22 -6.34 7.29 -4.66
CA VAL A 22 -7.42 6.43 -4.14
C VAL A 22 -7.51 6.43 -2.62
N GLY A 23 -6.42 6.72 -1.91
CA GLY A 23 -6.36 6.63 -0.44
C GLY A 23 -7.49 7.36 0.30
N PRO A 24 -7.84 8.61 -0.07
CA PRO A 24 -8.97 9.31 0.55
C PRO A 24 -10.34 8.66 0.32
N GLU A 25 -10.53 7.95 -0.79
CA GLU A 25 -11.78 7.19 -1.04
C GLU A 25 -11.77 5.89 -0.27
N LEU A 26 -10.64 5.16 -0.28
CA LEU A 26 -10.54 3.86 0.37
C LEU A 26 -10.65 3.93 1.90
N SER A 27 -10.40 5.10 2.50
CA SER A 27 -10.65 5.33 3.93
C SER A 27 -12.13 5.51 4.28
N LYS A 28 -13.04 5.58 3.31
CA LYS A 28 -14.49 5.55 3.53
C LYS A 28 -14.96 4.11 3.72
N SER A 29 -16.20 3.96 4.21
CA SER A 29 -16.85 2.65 4.28
C SER A 29 -16.98 2.03 2.89
N ALA A 30 -16.79 0.71 2.79
CA ALA A 30 -16.90 -0.03 1.53
C ALA A 30 -18.25 0.19 0.81
N ASP A 31 -19.33 0.44 1.55
CA ASP A 31 -20.67 0.68 0.99
C ASP A 31 -20.78 2.02 0.24
N GLN A 32 -19.85 2.95 0.49
CA GLN A 32 -19.82 4.28 -0.12
C GLN A 32 -18.91 4.33 -1.35
N LEU A 33 -18.25 3.22 -1.71
CA LEU A 33 -17.33 3.17 -2.83
C LEU A 33 -18.03 2.90 -4.15
N TYR A 34 -17.75 3.74 -5.14
CA TYR A 34 -18.19 3.51 -6.50
C TYR A 34 -17.03 3.13 -7.41
N ARG A 35 -17.22 2.05 -8.19
CA ARG A 35 -16.20 1.55 -9.12
C ARG A 35 -15.76 2.61 -10.13
N HIS A 36 -16.69 3.41 -10.66
CA HIS A 36 -16.38 4.42 -11.68
C HIS A 36 -15.46 5.53 -11.16
N ASP A 37 -15.66 5.96 -9.91
CA ASP A 37 -14.80 6.96 -9.27
C ASP A 37 -13.37 6.45 -9.11
N LEU A 38 -13.23 5.19 -8.66
CA LEU A 38 -11.93 4.54 -8.50
C LEU A 38 -11.25 4.31 -9.85
N THR A 39 -12.01 3.96 -10.89
CA THR A 39 -11.48 3.87 -12.27
C THR A 39 -10.97 5.22 -12.74
N GLY A 40 -11.71 6.31 -12.54
CA GLY A 40 -11.26 7.66 -12.90
C GLY A 40 -9.97 8.08 -12.18
N LYS A 41 -9.83 7.72 -10.90
CA LYS A 41 -8.61 7.93 -10.10
C LYS A 41 -7.44 7.06 -10.58
N LEU A 42 -7.69 5.80 -10.92
CA LEU A 42 -6.70 4.89 -11.51
C LEU A 42 -6.17 5.46 -12.84
N GLU A 43 -7.05 5.87 -13.74
CA GLU A 43 -6.65 6.45 -15.02
C GLU A 43 -5.84 7.75 -14.85
N ALA A 44 -6.22 8.59 -13.88
CA ALA A 44 -5.44 9.77 -13.54
C ALA A 44 -4.03 9.38 -13.05
N ALA A 45 -3.92 8.40 -12.16
CA ALA A 45 -2.63 7.91 -11.65
C ALA A 45 -1.76 7.29 -12.76
N LEU A 46 -2.35 6.58 -13.71
CA LEU A 46 -1.65 6.06 -14.89
C LEU A 46 -1.08 7.19 -15.75
N ARG A 47 -1.85 8.27 -15.98
CA ARG A 47 -1.40 9.44 -16.75
C ARG A 47 -0.33 10.28 -16.04
N THR A 48 -0.34 10.34 -14.72
CA THR A 48 0.62 11.16 -13.94
C THR A 48 1.92 10.43 -13.61
N SER A 49 2.00 9.12 -13.87
CA SER A 49 3.20 8.31 -13.61
C SER A 49 3.92 7.95 -14.91
N ASN A 50 5.07 7.27 -14.81
CA ASN A 50 5.76 6.76 -15.99
C ASN A 50 5.03 5.57 -16.64
N ALA A 51 3.96 5.05 -16.02
CA ALA A 51 3.10 4.05 -16.64
C ALA A 51 2.46 4.58 -17.95
N GLN A 52 2.34 5.90 -18.12
CA GLN A 52 1.85 6.52 -19.36
C GLN A 52 2.63 6.13 -20.63
N TYR A 53 3.87 5.66 -20.48
CA TYR A 53 4.74 5.24 -21.59
C TYR A 53 4.61 3.75 -21.94
N GLU A 54 3.78 2.99 -21.22
CA GLU A 54 3.46 1.61 -21.58
C GLU A 54 2.49 1.58 -22.78
N ASP A 55 2.40 0.42 -23.42
CA ASP A 55 1.48 0.20 -24.53
C ASP A 55 0.02 0.48 -24.12
N THR A 56 -0.73 1.17 -24.98
CA THR A 56 -2.16 1.42 -24.82
C THR A 56 -2.96 0.14 -24.57
N ASP A 57 -2.56 -0.97 -25.19
CA ASP A 57 -3.20 -2.27 -24.99
C ASP A 57 -2.99 -2.81 -23.58
N ILE A 58 -1.86 -2.50 -22.93
CA ILE A 58 -1.59 -2.89 -21.54
C ILE A 58 -2.40 -2.01 -20.60
N LEU A 59 -2.42 -0.70 -20.83
CA LEU A 59 -3.14 0.26 -20.00
C LEU A 59 -4.65 -0.01 -20.00
N ASN A 60 -5.23 -0.30 -21.17
CA ASN A 60 -6.65 -0.63 -21.31
C ASN A 60 -7.07 -1.92 -20.59
N ARG A 61 -6.11 -2.78 -20.23
CA ARG A 61 -6.38 -4.03 -19.49
C ARG A 61 -6.35 -3.83 -17.97
N VAL A 62 -5.67 -2.79 -17.48
CA VAL A 62 -5.63 -2.47 -16.05
C VAL A 62 -6.96 -1.83 -15.66
N GLY A 63 -7.62 -2.40 -14.66
CA GLY A 63 -8.89 -1.90 -14.15
C GLY A 63 -9.00 -2.00 -12.64
N VAL A 64 -10.14 -1.54 -12.12
CA VAL A 64 -10.50 -1.69 -10.71
C VAL A 64 -11.58 -2.74 -10.57
N ARG A 65 -11.43 -3.61 -9.57
CA ARG A 65 -12.44 -4.53 -9.10
C ARG A 65 -12.65 -4.35 -7.60
N LEU A 66 -13.90 -4.34 -7.18
CA LEU A 66 -14.29 -4.32 -5.78
C LEU A 66 -14.73 -5.73 -5.38
N LEU A 67 -14.18 -6.23 -4.28
CA LEU A 67 -14.62 -7.47 -3.68
C LEU A 67 -15.94 -7.25 -2.92
N PRO A 68 -16.77 -8.30 -2.75
CA PRO A 68 -17.98 -8.19 -1.95
C PRO A 68 -17.60 -7.82 -0.51
N ALA A 69 -18.15 -6.72 0.01
CA ALA A 69 -17.97 -6.33 1.39
C ALA A 69 -18.81 -7.23 2.32
N SER A 70 -18.25 -7.61 3.45
CA SER A 70 -18.95 -8.40 4.48
C SER A 70 -19.69 -7.53 5.51
N GLY A 71 -19.62 -6.20 5.33
CA GLY A 71 -20.20 -5.18 6.21
C GLY A 71 -19.21 -4.66 7.25
N GLY A 72 -19.16 -3.33 7.43
CA GLY A 72 -18.27 -2.68 8.41
C GLY A 72 -16.80 -2.55 7.99
N GLU A 73 -16.45 -3.00 6.78
CA GLU A 73 -15.10 -2.90 6.22
C GLU A 73 -14.84 -1.51 5.60
N GLU A 74 -13.60 -1.05 5.70
CA GLU A 74 -13.12 0.10 4.93
C GLU A 74 -12.84 -0.30 3.47
N GLY A 75 -12.87 0.68 2.59
CA GLY A 75 -12.55 0.51 1.18
C GLY A 75 -11.20 -0.17 0.90
N TRP A 76 -10.24 -0.02 1.80
CA TRP A 76 -8.91 -0.62 1.71
C TRP A 76 -8.90 -2.16 1.63
N GLU A 77 -9.88 -2.85 2.21
CA GLU A 77 -9.92 -4.32 2.23
C GLU A 77 -10.63 -4.90 0.98
N VAL A 78 -11.53 -4.13 0.37
CA VAL A 78 -12.32 -4.55 -0.80
C VAL A 78 -11.70 -4.15 -2.14
N PHE A 79 -10.73 -3.24 -2.15
CA PHE A 79 -10.10 -2.74 -3.37
C PHE A 79 -9.08 -3.75 -3.95
N VAL A 80 -9.20 -4.05 -5.25
CA VAL A 80 -8.26 -4.88 -6.00
C VAL A 80 -8.00 -4.26 -7.38
N LEU A 81 -6.71 -4.20 -7.79
CA LEU A 81 -6.38 -3.95 -9.20
C LEU A 81 -6.64 -5.22 -10.00
N ASP A 82 -7.40 -5.07 -11.08
CA ASP A 82 -7.74 -6.14 -11.99
C ASP A 82 -6.95 -6.01 -13.29
N TYR A 83 -6.60 -7.14 -13.89
CA TYR A 83 -5.94 -7.16 -15.19
C TYR A 83 -6.72 -8.05 -16.14
N HIS A 84 -7.40 -7.43 -17.10
CA HIS A 84 -8.26 -8.12 -18.05
C HIS A 84 -7.40 -8.90 -19.06
N VAL A 85 -7.41 -10.22 -18.94
CA VAL A 85 -6.72 -11.12 -19.86
C VAL A 85 -7.73 -11.71 -20.85
N HIS A 86 -7.56 -11.40 -22.14
CA HIS A 86 -8.32 -12.00 -23.22
C HIS A 86 -7.62 -13.23 -23.81
N ALA A 87 -8.37 -14.03 -24.56
CA ALA A 87 -7.79 -15.10 -25.37
C ALA A 87 -6.74 -14.52 -26.35
N PRO A 88 -5.63 -15.24 -26.62
CA PRO A 88 -5.34 -16.60 -26.16
C PRO A 88 -4.65 -16.68 -24.79
N VAL A 89 -4.22 -15.55 -24.22
CA VAL A 89 -3.41 -15.52 -22.98
C VAL A 89 -4.19 -16.03 -21.77
N SER A 90 -5.53 -15.95 -21.81
CA SER A 90 -6.41 -16.52 -20.79
C SER A 90 -6.34 -18.04 -20.66
N ALA A 91 -5.76 -18.75 -21.64
CA ALA A 91 -5.49 -20.18 -21.53
C ALA A 91 -4.40 -20.46 -20.47
N VAL A 92 -3.38 -19.58 -20.39
CA VAL A 92 -2.32 -19.66 -19.38
C VAL A 92 -2.77 -18.99 -18.09
N VAL A 93 -3.15 -17.72 -18.16
CA VAL A 93 -3.62 -16.93 -17.02
C VAL A 93 -5.13 -17.15 -16.84
N HIS A 94 -5.47 -18.34 -16.36
CA HIS A 94 -6.84 -18.77 -16.17
C HIS A 94 -7.45 -18.17 -14.89
N ARG A 95 -8.76 -18.40 -14.68
CA ARG A 95 -9.51 -17.76 -13.58
C ARG A 95 -8.94 -18.01 -12.18
N LYS A 96 -8.52 -19.24 -11.87
CA LYS A 96 -7.93 -19.58 -10.56
C LYS A 96 -6.58 -18.88 -10.34
N ALA A 97 -5.80 -18.70 -11.40
CA ALA A 97 -4.58 -17.92 -11.34
C ALA A 97 -4.86 -16.46 -10.99
N LEU A 98 -5.88 -15.84 -11.61
CA LEU A 98 -6.30 -14.46 -11.30
C LEU A 98 -6.80 -14.30 -9.85
N GLU A 99 -7.52 -15.29 -9.31
CA GLU A 99 -7.91 -15.32 -7.89
C GLU A 99 -6.69 -15.38 -6.96
N THR A 100 -5.68 -16.17 -7.35
CA THR A 100 -4.42 -16.26 -6.60
C THR A 100 -3.63 -14.96 -6.65
N TYR A 101 -3.56 -14.33 -7.82
CA TYR A 101 -2.98 -12.99 -7.98
C TYR A 101 -3.69 -11.94 -7.13
N ALA A 102 -5.03 -11.98 -7.03
CA ALA A 102 -5.78 -11.05 -6.18
C ALA A 102 -5.40 -11.19 -4.69
N ARG A 103 -5.22 -12.43 -4.20
CA ARG A 103 -4.75 -12.68 -2.82
C ARG A 103 -3.33 -12.15 -2.59
N ILE A 104 -2.43 -12.37 -3.55
CA ILE A 104 -1.06 -11.81 -3.51
C ILE A 104 -1.11 -10.28 -3.50
N PHE A 105 -1.93 -9.68 -4.37
CA PHE A 105 -2.15 -8.24 -4.43
C PHE A 105 -2.62 -7.68 -3.09
N GLN A 106 -3.63 -8.26 -2.45
CA GLN A 106 -4.16 -7.75 -1.17
C GLN A 106 -3.08 -7.65 -0.08
N LEU A 107 -2.22 -8.67 0.04
CA LEU A 107 -1.11 -8.65 0.99
C LEU A 107 -0.11 -7.54 0.65
N LEU A 108 0.35 -7.48 -0.60
CA LEU A 108 1.31 -6.46 -1.05
C LEU A 108 0.73 -5.04 -0.90
N PHE A 109 -0.53 -4.86 -1.25
CA PHE A 109 -1.23 -3.60 -1.17
C PHE A 109 -1.38 -3.13 0.28
N ARG A 110 -1.65 -4.04 1.22
CA ARG A 110 -1.67 -3.72 2.66
C ARG A 110 -0.30 -3.27 3.16
N VAL A 111 0.78 -3.93 2.75
CA VAL A 111 2.16 -3.47 3.08
C VAL A 111 2.41 -2.08 2.51
N LYS A 112 2.02 -1.83 1.25
CA LYS A 112 2.13 -0.51 0.61
C LYS A 112 1.28 0.58 1.27
N ARG A 113 0.07 0.25 1.75
CA ARG A 113 -0.76 1.16 2.56
C ARG A 113 -0.02 1.60 3.81
N VAL A 114 0.62 0.67 4.54
CA VAL A 114 1.38 1.00 5.76
C VAL A 114 2.60 1.87 5.44
N GLU A 115 3.35 1.51 4.39
CA GLU A 115 4.50 2.31 3.92
C GLU A 115 4.08 3.75 3.60
N TRP A 116 2.98 3.92 2.85
CA TRP A 116 2.42 5.21 2.50
C TRP A 116 1.91 6.00 3.73
N ALA A 117 1.23 5.34 4.67
CA ALA A 117 0.75 5.97 5.90
C ALA A 117 1.91 6.49 6.78
N LEU A 118 2.99 5.71 6.91
CA LEU A 118 4.20 6.13 7.62
C LEU A 118 4.89 7.33 6.94
N GLY A 119 4.89 7.36 5.60
CA GLY A 119 5.38 8.49 4.82
C GLY A 119 4.54 9.76 5.02
N THR A 120 3.21 9.62 5.07
CA THR A 120 2.28 10.73 5.31
C THR A 120 2.41 11.28 6.73
N SER A 121 2.46 10.40 7.74
CA SER A 121 2.69 10.77 9.14
C SER A 121 4.00 11.55 9.34
N TRP A 122 5.05 11.23 8.57
CA TRP A 122 6.30 12.01 8.60
C TRP A 122 6.11 13.45 8.11
N LYS A 123 5.33 13.66 7.03
CA LYS A 123 5.04 15.02 6.51
C LYS A 123 4.37 15.87 7.59
N GLU A 124 3.36 15.32 8.27
CA GLU A 124 2.65 15.99 9.36
C GLU A 124 3.58 16.30 10.55
N HIS A 125 4.43 15.34 10.93
CA HIS A 125 5.41 15.54 12.00
C HIS A 125 6.42 16.66 11.68
N MET A 126 6.87 16.75 10.43
CA MET A 126 7.75 17.83 9.98
C MET A 126 7.08 19.20 10.04
N MET A 127 5.80 19.31 9.70
CA MET A 127 5.05 20.57 9.81
C MET A 127 5.04 21.10 11.25
N VAL A 128 4.89 20.20 12.23
CA VAL A 128 4.96 20.56 13.66
C VAL A 128 6.38 21.01 14.06
N GLY A 129 7.41 20.35 13.53
CA GLY A 129 8.82 20.61 13.85
C GLY A 129 9.37 21.94 13.29
N GLN A 130 8.80 22.43 12.18
CA GLN A 130 9.20 23.71 11.57
C GLN A 130 8.64 24.95 12.27
N LEU A 131 7.67 24.78 13.18
CA LEU A 131 7.10 25.89 13.92
C LEU A 131 8.09 26.40 14.98
N PRO A 132 8.28 27.73 15.11
CA PRO A 132 9.12 28.31 16.15
C PRO A 132 8.73 27.77 17.53
N ARG A 133 9.73 27.36 18.31
CA ARG A 133 9.59 27.11 19.75
C ARG A 133 9.45 28.48 20.42
N ARG A 134 8.33 28.77 21.08
CA ARG A 134 8.10 30.06 21.73
C ARG A 134 7.61 29.83 23.15
N GLY A 135 8.32 30.43 24.11
CA GLY A 135 8.20 30.23 25.55
C GLY A 135 7.00 30.90 26.23
N GLY A 136 5.83 30.89 25.58
CA GLY A 136 4.56 31.35 26.16
C GLY A 136 3.83 30.25 26.96
N GLY A 137 4.05 28.98 26.61
CA GLY A 137 3.65 27.85 27.45
C GLY A 137 4.62 27.66 28.60
N GLY A 138 4.14 27.15 29.75
CA GLY A 138 5.01 26.76 30.85
C GLY A 138 6.17 25.92 30.32
N ARG A 139 7.41 26.29 30.67
CA ARG A 139 8.66 25.71 30.16
C ARG A 139 8.70 24.17 30.27
N GLU A 140 7.92 23.62 31.19
CA GLU A 140 7.74 22.18 31.44
C GLU A 140 6.81 21.50 30.42
N ASP A 141 5.69 22.13 30.02
CA ASP A 141 4.72 21.53 29.09
C ASP A 141 5.28 21.47 27.66
N GLU A 142 5.99 22.51 27.23
CA GLU A 142 6.69 22.52 25.94
C GLU A 142 7.77 21.42 25.88
N SER A 143 8.47 21.20 27.01
CA SER A 143 9.48 20.15 27.14
C SER A 143 8.87 18.74 27.11
N ARG A 144 7.75 18.53 27.79
CA ARG A 144 7.00 17.25 27.77
C ARG A 144 6.49 16.93 26.37
N MET A 145 5.90 17.89 25.67
CA MET A 145 5.43 17.72 24.30
C MET A 145 6.58 17.38 23.33
N ALA A 146 7.71 18.08 23.45
CA ALA A 146 8.89 17.77 22.64
C ALA A 146 9.40 16.35 22.88
N CYS A 147 9.40 15.87 24.14
CA CYS A 147 9.76 14.50 24.48
C CYS A 147 8.81 13.47 23.85
N ILE A 148 7.49 13.70 23.92
CA ILE A 148 6.48 12.84 23.30
C ILE A 148 6.71 12.75 21.78
N LEU A 149 6.85 13.89 21.11
CA LEU A 149 7.10 13.96 19.67
C LEU A 149 8.40 13.25 19.27
N GLN A 150 9.45 13.38 20.07
CA GLN A 150 10.71 12.66 19.86
C GLN A 150 10.51 11.14 19.97
N ARG A 151 9.80 10.66 21.01
CA ARG A 151 9.49 9.24 21.18
C ARG A 151 8.67 8.70 20.01
N CYS A 152 7.63 9.43 19.57
CA CYS A 152 6.85 9.07 18.39
C CYS A 152 7.75 8.93 17.15
N ASN A 153 8.69 9.86 16.94
CA ASN A 153 9.60 9.78 15.79
C ASN A 153 10.54 8.57 15.87
N LEU A 154 11.06 8.24 17.06
CA LEU A 154 11.88 7.04 17.25
C LEU A 154 11.08 5.77 16.94
N THR A 155 9.89 5.64 17.51
CA THR A 155 9.00 4.49 17.24
C THR A 155 8.64 4.40 15.75
N ARG A 156 8.31 5.51 15.11
CA ARG A 156 8.01 5.55 13.66
C ARG A 156 9.21 5.09 12.82
N ARG A 157 10.45 5.44 13.19
CA ARG A 157 11.65 4.99 12.48
C ARG A 157 11.79 3.46 12.52
N GLU A 158 11.58 2.85 13.69
CA GLU A 158 11.58 1.39 13.83
C GLU A 158 10.50 0.75 12.93
N MET A 159 9.29 1.33 12.90
CA MET A 159 8.22 0.87 12.02
C MET A 159 8.57 0.99 10.54
N VAL A 160 9.19 2.10 10.12
CA VAL A 160 9.67 2.28 8.74
C VAL A 160 10.72 1.24 8.39
N HIS A 161 11.70 0.99 9.27
CA HIS A 161 12.72 -0.03 9.03
C HIS A 161 12.10 -1.43 8.91
N PHE A 162 11.15 -1.77 9.78
CA PHE A 162 10.43 -3.04 9.70
C PHE A 162 9.69 -3.19 8.36
N VAL A 163 8.91 -2.19 7.96
CA VAL A 163 8.10 -2.23 6.71
C VAL A 163 9.00 -2.23 5.47
N ALA A 164 10.12 -1.50 5.49
CA ALA A 164 11.08 -1.50 4.39
C ALA A 164 11.75 -2.87 4.22
N ASN A 165 12.13 -3.53 5.32
CA ASN A 165 12.69 -4.88 5.29
C ASN A 165 11.67 -5.91 4.80
N LEU A 166 10.44 -5.83 5.28
CA LEU A 166 9.34 -6.68 4.83
C LEU A 166 9.08 -6.49 3.32
N SER A 167 9.01 -5.25 2.85
CA SER A 167 8.80 -4.93 1.44
C SER A 167 9.95 -5.45 0.57
N SER A 168 11.20 -5.33 1.04
CA SER A 168 12.38 -5.83 0.35
C SER A 168 12.36 -7.36 0.27
N PHE A 169 12.00 -8.05 1.35
CA PHE A 169 11.81 -9.50 1.34
C PHE A 169 10.74 -9.94 0.34
N MET A 170 9.57 -9.28 0.35
CA MET A 170 8.48 -9.58 -0.59
C MET A 170 8.90 -9.33 -2.05
N TRP A 171 9.73 -8.32 -2.29
CA TRP A 171 10.20 -8.01 -3.63
C TRP A 171 11.28 -8.99 -4.11
N PHE A 172 12.39 -9.12 -3.39
CA PHE A 172 13.56 -9.87 -3.86
C PHE A 172 13.43 -11.38 -3.64
N GLU A 173 13.06 -11.81 -2.43
CA GLU A 173 13.06 -13.23 -2.07
C GLU A 173 11.79 -13.96 -2.53
N VAL A 174 10.66 -13.27 -2.54
CA VAL A 174 9.37 -13.87 -2.93
C VAL A 174 9.12 -13.67 -4.42
N LEU A 175 9.00 -12.42 -4.88
CA LEU A 175 8.54 -12.12 -6.24
C LEU A 175 9.64 -12.32 -7.29
N GLU A 176 10.81 -11.72 -7.10
CA GLU A 176 11.88 -11.74 -8.10
C GLU A 176 12.47 -13.15 -8.26
N ALA A 177 12.82 -13.82 -7.15
CA ALA A 177 13.32 -15.19 -7.20
C ALA A 177 12.34 -16.16 -7.88
N SER A 178 11.04 -16.07 -7.55
CA SER A 178 10.02 -16.91 -8.20
C SER A 178 9.85 -16.58 -9.68
N TRP A 179 9.98 -15.30 -10.05
CA TRP A 179 9.86 -14.85 -11.43
C TRP A 179 11.03 -15.34 -12.30
N THR A 180 12.27 -15.23 -11.82
CA THR A 180 13.43 -15.76 -12.54
C THR A 180 13.28 -17.27 -12.81
N GLN A 181 12.76 -18.02 -11.84
CA GLN A 181 12.46 -19.44 -12.04
C GLN A 181 11.35 -19.65 -13.10
N LEU A 182 10.30 -18.83 -13.09
CA LEU A 182 9.24 -18.90 -14.11
C LEU A 182 9.79 -18.67 -15.52
N GLU A 183 10.69 -17.70 -15.70
CA GLU A 183 11.31 -17.43 -17.00
C GLU A 183 12.12 -18.63 -17.51
N ALA A 184 12.87 -19.29 -16.60
CA ALA A 184 13.60 -20.51 -16.92
C ALA A 184 12.64 -21.67 -17.26
N ASP A 185 11.60 -21.88 -16.46
CA ASP A 185 10.61 -22.94 -16.64
C ASP A 185 9.85 -22.77 -17.97
N ILE A 186 9.44 -21.55 -18.32
CA ILE A 186 8.79 -21.23 -19.61
C ILE A 186 9.77 -21.41 -20.77
N GLY A 187 11.03 -21.00 -20.62
CA GLY A 187 12.06 -21.17 -21.65
C GLY A 187 12.37 -22.64 -21.97
N ALA A 188 12.15 -23.53 -21.02
CA ALA A 188 12.32 -24.98 -21.18
C ALA A 188 11.04 -25.73 -21.61
N ALA A 189 9.88 -25.07 -21.63
CA ALA A 189 8.60 -25.69 -21.94
C ALA A 189 8.48 -26.10 -23.41
N SER A 190 8.04 -27.34 -23.66
CA SER A 190 7.88 -27.91 -25.01
C SER A 190 6.54 -27.60 -25.66
N ASP A 191 5.51 -27.29 -24.87
CA ASP A 191 4.13 -27.12 -25.31
C ASP A 191 3.38 -26.16 -24.37
N LEU A 192 2.12 -25.87 -24.72
CA LEU A 192 1.27 -24.96 -23.96
C LEU A 192 0.95 -25.49 -22.56
N ASP A 193 0.78 -26.81 -22.40
CA ASP A 193 0.45 -27.42 -21.11
C ASP A 193 1.63 -27.29 -20.13
N ALA A 194 2.86 -27.43 -20.62
CA ALA A 194 4.07 -27.17 -19.85
C ALA A 194 4.17 -25.69 -19.43
N VAL A 195 3.77 -24.74 -20.28
CA VAL A 195 3.72 -23.31 -19.92
C VAL A 195 2.66 -23.04 -18.85
N ILE A 196 1.48 -23.65 -18.94
CA ILE A 196 0.43 -23.55 -17.92
C ILE A 196 0.95 -24.10 -16.58
N ALA A 197 1.56 -25.29 -16.60
CA ALA A 197 2.12 -25.92 -15.40
C ALA A 197 3.24 -25.08 -14.76
N ALA A 198 4.11 -24.46 -15.58
CA ALA A 198 5.15 -23.56 -15.09
C ALA A 198 4.56 -22.32 -14.40
N HIS A 199 3.50 -21.72 -14.97
CA HIS A 199 2.80 -20.58 -14.39
C HIS A 199 2.11 -20.92 -13.06
N ASP A 200 1.45 -22.08 -12.98
CA ASP A 200 0.85 -22.57 -11.75
C ASP A 200 1.88 -22.86 -10.66
N ALA A 201 3.01 -23.47 -11.04
CA ALA A 201 4.13 -23.68 -10.13
C ALA A 201 4.70 -22.37 -9.60
N TYR A 202 4.80 -21.34 -10.44
CA TYR A 202 5.19 -19.98 -10.01
C TYR A 202 4.23 -19.41 -8.97
N LEU A 203 2.93 -19.45 -9.21
CA LEU A 203 1.94 -18.93 -8.25
C LEU A 203 1.95 -19.71 -6.94
N LEU A 204 2.14 -21.03 -7.01
CA LEU A 204 2.29 -21.87 -5.83
C LEU A 204 3.55 -21.48 -5.02
N ARG A 205 4.70 -21.29 -5.69
CA ARG A 205 5.93 -20.82 -5.03
C ARG A 205 5.71 -19.48 -4.34
N VAL A 206 5.13 -18.50 -5.03
CA VAL A 206 4.86 -17.17 -4.46
C VAL A 206 3.93 -17.27 -3.26
N THR A 207 2.84 -18.04 -3.33
CA THR A 207 1.91 -18.19 -2.19
C THR A 207 2.50 -18.95 -1.00
N GLN A 208 3.42 -19.88 -1.25
CA GLN A 208 4.18 -20.58 -0.21
C GLN A 208 5.20 -19.67 0.46
N THR A 209 5.91 -18.83 -0.27
CA THR A 209 6.94 -17.94 0.28
C THR A 209 6.37 -16.66 0.90
N SER A 210 5.26 -16.12 0.37
CA SER A 210 4.57 -14.90 0.84
C SER A 210 3.66 -15.06 2.08
N PHE A 211 3.81 -16.15 2.84
CA PHE A 211 3.00 -16.45 4.04
C PHE A 211 1.49 -16.68 3.78
N LEU A 212 1.05 -16.75 2.52
CA LEU A 212 -0.36 -16.92 2.12
C LEU A 212 -0.84 -18.39 2.16
N SER A 213 0.04 -19.31 2.50
CA SER A 213 -0.29 -20.72 2.62
C SER A 213 -0.99 -21.02 3.96
N PRO A 214 -1.94 -21.96 3.98
CA PRO A 214 -2.81 -22.20 5.14
C PRO A 214 -2.03 -22.65 6.40
N ASP A 215 -0.89 -23.32 6.22
CA ASP A 215 0.05 -23.70 7.27
C ASP A 215 0.67 -22.48 7.99
N LYS A 216 0.76 -21.33 7.29
CA LYS A 216 1.33 -20.08 7.79
C LYS A 216 0.27 -19.10 8.28
N ALA A 217 -1.01 -19.49 8.31
CA ALA A 217 -2.11 -18.63 8.71
C ALA A 217 -1.89 -17.91 10.07
N PRO A 218 -1.42 -18.58 11.15
CA PRO A 218 -1.18 -17.90 12.42
C PRO A 218 -0.11 -16.79 12.32
N PHE A 219 0.93 -17.02 11.51
CA PHE A 219 1.96 -16.02 11.26
C PHE A 219 1.42 -14.85 10.44
N LEU A 220 0.63 -15.14 9.40
CA LEU A 220 -0.01 -14.10 8.59
C LEU A 220 -0.94 -13.23 9.43
N THR A 221 -1.72 -13.82 10.34
CA THR A 221 -2.56 -13.07 11.29
C THR A 221 -1.70 -12.15 12.17
N ALA A 222 -0.63 -12.67 12.78
CA ALA A 222 0.27 -11.86 13.61
C ALA A 222 0.91 -10.70 12.81
N LEU A 223 1.30 -10.96 11.55
CA LEU A 223 1.80 -9.92 10.66
C LEU A 223 0.74 -8.86 10.36
N GLN A 224 -0.50 -9.27 10.06
CA GLN A 224 -1.63 -8.37 9.83
C GLN A 224 -1.95 -7.53 11.08
N ASP A 225 -1.84 -8.09 12.28
CA ASP A 225 -2.02 -7.37 13.55
C ASP A 225 -0.94 -6.32 13.76
N VAL A 226 0.33 -6.65 13.46
CA VAL A 226 1.44 -5.68 13.50
C VAL A 226 1.20 -4.54 12.50
N LEU A 227 0.85 -4.86 11.25
CA LEU A 227 0.54 -3.84 10.23
C LEU A 227 -0.63 -2.95 10.64
N SER A 228 -1.67 -3.52 11.26
CA SER A 228 -2.83 -2.76 11.78
C SER A 228 -2.44 -1.86 12.95
N SER A 229 -1.56 -2.33 13.84
CA SER A 229 -1.03 -1.54 14.95
C SER A 229 -0.22 -0.34 14.46
N ILE A 230 0.55 -0.51 13.37
CA ILE A 230 1.29 0.59 12.74
C ILE A 230 0.31 1.61 12.12
N LEU A 231 -0.77 1.16 11.47
CA LEU A 231 -1.80 2.08 10.95
C LEU A 231 -2.47 2.86 12.09
N GLY A 232 -2.80 2.20 13.20
CA GLY A 232 -3.34 2.85 14.39
C GLY A 232 -2.38 3.88 14.97
N PHE A 233 -1.08 3.57 15.03
CA PHE A 233 -0.05 4.55 15.39
C PHE A 233 -0.04 5.76 14.46
N CYS A 234 -0.08 5.56 13.14
CA CYS A 234 -0.09 6.66 12.16
C CYS A 234 -1.31 7.57 12.36
N ALA A 235 -2.49 7.01 12.59
CA ALA A 235 -3.71 7.79 12.84
C ALA A 235 -3.60 8.63 14.11
N LEU A 236 -3.19 8.03 15.24
CA LEU A 236 -3.01 8.73 16.51
C LEU A 236 -1.92 9.79 16.43
N HIS A 237 -0.83 9.51 15.72
CA HIS A 237 0.26 10.47 15.52
C HIS A 237 -0.21 11.65 14.65
N ALA A 238 -1.03 11.40 13.64
CA ALA A 238 -1.64 12.44 12.83
C ALA A 238 -2.57 13.35 13.66
N ASP A 239 -3.42 12.77 14.51
CA ASP A 239 -4.29 13.51 15.44
C ASP A 239 -3.48 14.37 16.41
N LEU A 240 -2.43 13.79 17.03
CA LEU A 240 -1.53 14.53 17.91
C LEU A 240 -0.89 15.73 17.17
N CYS A 241 -0.40 15.51 15.95
CA CYS A 241 0.19 16.59 15.15
C CYS A 241 -0.83 17.70 14.87
N ARG A 242 -2.06 17.33 14.46
CA ARG A 242 -3.14 18.30 14.19
C ARG A 242 -3.50 19.13 15.42
N GLU A 243 -3.64 18.52 16.59
CA GLU A 243 -3.95 19.23 17.83
C GLU A 243 -2.82 20.19 18.23
N VAL A 244 -1.56 19.77 18.09
CA VAL A 244 -0.41 20.65 18.36
C VAL A 244 -0.37 21.85 17.39
N LEU A 245 -0.72 21.63 16.12
CA LEU A 245 -0.82 22.72 15.13
C LEU A 245 -1.93 23.71 15.51
N ARG A 246 -3.14 23.21 15.83
CA ARG A 246 -4.30 24.03 16.22
C ARG A 246 -4.01 24.87 17.46
N ALA A 247 -3.43 24.27 18.50
CA ALA A 247 -3.07 25.00 19.72
C ALA A 247 -2.13 26.17 19.41
N LYS A 248 -1.09 25.94 18.60
CA LYS A 248 -0.13 26.98 18.20
C LYS A 248 -0.75 28.08 17.32
N GLU A 249 -1.76 27.77 16.51
CA GLU A 249 -2.48 28.74 15.70
C GLU A 249 -3.37 29.66 16.54
N LEU A 250 -4.08 29.10 17.53
CA LEU A 250 -4.89 29.86 18.48
C LEU A 250 -4.03 30.82 19.31
N ASP A 251 -2.87 30.36 19.78
CA ASP A 251 -1.91 31.20 20.50
C ASP A 251 -1.45 32.39 19.62
N ARG A 252 -1.10 32.14 18.36
CA ARG A 252 -0.72 33.21 17.41
C ARG A 252 -1.85 34.20 17.13
N ALA A 253 -3.09 33.74 17.05
CA ALA A 253 -4.25 34.60 16.85
C ALA A 253 -4.50 35.49 18.08
N SER A 254 -4.34 34.94 19.28
CA SER A 254 -4.46 35.69 20.53
C SER A 254 -3.40 36.79 20.66
N GLU A 255 -2.15 36.52 20.29
CA GLU A 255 -1.07 37.51 20.34
C GLU A 255 -1.29 38.68 19.37
N LYS A 256 -1.80 38.40 18.17
CA LYS A 256 -2.14 39.43 17.17
C LYS A 256 -3.34 40.30 17.58
N ALA A 257 -4.19 39.82 18.48
CA ALA A 257 -5.34 40.58 18.98
C ALA A 257 -4.97 41.51 20.16
N VAL A 258 -3.83 41.27 20.81
CA VAL A 258 -3.37 42.01 21.99
C VAL A 258 -2.31 43.08 21.65
N GLY A 259 -1.60 42.94 20.53
CA GLY A 259 -0.62 43.90 20.03
C GLY A 259 -1.16 44.83 18.95
#